data_AF-A0A679G085-F1
#
_entry.id   AF-A0A679G085-F1
#
_cell.length_a   1.000
_cell.length_b   1.000
_cell.length_c   1.000
_cell.angle_alpha   90.00
_cell.angle_beta   90.00
_cell.angle_gamma   90.00
#
_symmetry.space_group_name_H-M   'P 1'
#
loop_
_entity.id
_entity.type
_entity.pdbx_description
1 polymer ?
#
loop_
_entity_poly.entity_id
_entity_poly.type
_entity_poly.pdbx_seq_one_letter_code
_entity_poly.pdbx_strand_id
1 'polypeptide(L)'
;MKNVVIHQIVTYIFTEEQLRAYWEGQASVLPFDELTPKQYMELAEDMLEHSSSSQLKQHVLGGGWRTEEDARGKVIAEDESRETIHVEIVDTDAAAEPSRRMLIDRVREIACPHCSFTFYVRDAIGESGDWTCPSCANGFHGAPSPTL
;
A
#
# COMPACT_ATOMS: atom_id res chain seq x y z
N MET A 1 -9.68 16.68 1.25
CA MET A 1 -8.58 16.52 2.22
C MET A 1 -7.49 15.74 1.53
N LYS A 2 -6.21 15.90 1.89
CA LYS A 2 -5.11 15.18 1.27
C LYS A 2 -4.74 13.95 2.09
N ASN A 3 -5.05 12.76 1.58
CA ASN A 3 -4.63 11.50 2.21
C ASN A 3 -3.44 10.93 1.46
N VAL A 4 -2.54 10.26 2.17
CA VAL A 4 -1.50 9.43 1.54
C VAL A 4 -1.93 7.98 1.59
N VAL A 5 -1.98 7.35 0.42
CA VAL A 5 -2.28 5.93 0.27
C VAL A 5 -0.99 5.22 -0.12
N ILE A 6 -0.57 4.26 0.71
CA ILE A 6 0.63 3.45 0.48
C ILE A 6 0.20 2.02 0.16
N HIS A 7 0.40 1.62 -1.09
CA HIS A 7 0.10 0.28 -1.58
C HIS A 7 1.32 -0.63 -1.41
N GLN A 8 1.16 -1.66 -0.58
CA GLN A 8 2.05 -2.81 -0.44
C GLN A 8 1.21 -4.10 -0.56
N ILE A 9 1.63 -5.21 0.07
CA ILE A 9 0.76 -6.40 0.26
C ILE A 9 -0.53 -6.02 1.00
N VAL A 10 -0.42 -5.04 1.91
CA VAL A 10 -1.56 -4.37 2.53
C VAL A 10 -1.57 -2.91 2.09
N THR A 11 -2.75 -2.31 2.03
CA THR A 11 -2.91 -0.88 1.72
C THR A 11 -3.02 -0.10 3.02
N TYR A 12 -2.13 0.89 3.22
CA TYR A 12 -2.18 1.81 4.35
C TYR A 12 -2.71 3.17 3.89
N ILE A 13 -3.52 3.79 4.74
CA ILE A 13 -4.08 5.12 4.52
C ILE A 13 -3.72 6.01 5.70
N PHE A 14 -3.01 7.09 5.41
CA PHE A 14 -2.64 8.15 6.33
C PHE A 14 -3.44 9.40 5.99
N THR A 15 -4.32 9.81 6.90
CA THR A 15 -5.13 11.02 6.69
C THR A 15 -4.31 12.28 6.91
N GLU A 16 -4.74 13.37 6.26
CA GLU A 16 -4.15 14.69 6.45
C GLU A 16 -3.99 15.06 7.94
N GLU A 17 -5.02 14.83 8.74
CA GLU A 17 -5.02 15.15 10.17
C GLU A 17 -3.97 14.35 10.96
N GLN A 18 -3.74 13.09 10.58
CA GLN A 18 -2.75 12.24 11.24
C GLN A 18 -1.33 12.68 10.89
N LEU A 19 -1.11 12.97 9.61
CA LEU A 19 0.18 13.48 9.14
C LEU A 19 0.48 14.84 9.77
N ARG A 20 -0.52 15.71 9.89
CA ARG A 20 -0.39 17.01 10.56
C ARG A 20 -0.02 16.85 12.02
N ALA A 21 -0.74 16.01 12.77
CA ALA A 21 -0.44 15.73 14.17
C ALA A 21 0.95 15.11 14.36
N TYR A 22 1.37 14.22 13.45
CA TYR A 22 2.70 13.62 13.47
C TYR A 22 3.79 14.65 13.19
N TRP A 23 3.62 15.51 12.18
CA TRP A 23 4.54 16.58 11.81
C TRP A 23 4.74 17.61 12.93
N GLU A 24 3.65 18.06 13.54
CA GLU A 24 3.68 19.02 14.65
C GLU A 24 4.44 18.45 15.88
N GLY A 25 4.40 17.13 16.05
CA GLY A 25 5.17 16.43 17.09
C GLY A 25 6.69 16.42 16.87
N GLN A 26 7.18 16.69 15.64
CA GLN A 26 8.59 16.62 15.29
C GLN A 26 9.37 17.95 15.47
N ALA A 27 8.75 18.98 16.05
CA ALA A 27 9.35 20.31 16.22
C ALA A 27 9.91 20.94 14.91
N SER A 28 9.23 20.67 13.79
CA SER A 28 9.64 21.19 12.48
C SER A 28 9.44 22.70 12.37
N VAL A 29 10.35 23.36 11.63
CA VAL A 29 10.34 24.82 11.40
C VAL A 29 9.42 25.19 10.23
N LEU A 30 9.16 24.24 9.33
CA LEU A 30 8.33 24.46 8.14
C LEU A 30 6.85 24.18 8.47
N PRO A 31 5.91 25.09 8.12
CA PRO A 31 4.48 24.84 8.25
C PRO A 31 4.05 23.61 7.46
N PHE A 32 3.12 22.82 8.01
CA PHE A 32 2.61 21.62 7.35
C PHE A 32 2.02 21.91 5.96
N ASP A 33 1.32 23.04 5.81
CA ASP A 33 0.66 23.41 4.56
C ASP A 33 1.65 23.85 3.45
N GLU A 34 2.93 24.04 3.80
CA GLU A 34 4.01 24.37 2.86
C GLU A 34 4.79 23.13 2.39
N LEU A 35 4.42 21.93 2.86
CA LEU A 35 5.07 20.69 2.43
C LEU A 35 4.86 20.47 0.93
N THR A 36 5.98 20.24 0.23
CA THR A 36 5.93 19.77 -1.15
C THR A 36 5.33 18.37 -1.21
N PRO A 37 4.75 17.94 -2.35
CA PRO A 37 4.23 16.58 -2.49
C PRO A 37 5.24 15.50 -2.10
N LYS A 38 6.52 15.70 -2.45
CA LYS A 38 7.60 14.78 -2.08
C LYS A 38 7.78 14.69 -0.56
N GLN A 39 7.90 15.83 0.14
CA GLN A 39 8.03 15.85 1.60
C GLN A 39 6.80 15.27 2.30
N TYR A 40 5.62 15.45 1.70
CA TYR A 40 4.36 14.91 2.21
C TYR A 40 4.32 13.38 2.16
N MET A 41 4.80 12.78 1.06
CA MET A 41 4.97 11.33 0.93
C MET A 41 6.04 10.81 1.90
N GLU A 42 7.19 11.47 1.96
CA GLU A 42 8.28 11.12 2.88
C GLU A 42 7.81 11.11 4.34
N LEU A 43 6.95 12.06 4.73
CA LEU A 43 6.35 12.11 6.07
C LEU A 43 5.46 10.89 6.36
N ALA A 44 4.65 10.45 5.40
CA ALA A 44 3.80 9.28 5.57
C ALA A 44 4.61 7.98 5.66
N GLU A 45 5.70 7.90 4.90
CA GLU A 45 6.65 6.79 4.97
C GLU A 45 7.42 6.77 6.30
N ASP A 46 7.89 7.92 6.76
CA ASP A 46 8.52 8.07 8.08
C ASP A 46 7.55 7.64 9.20
N MET A 47 6.29 8.05 9.12
CA MET A 47 5.25 7.61 10.04
C MET A 47 5.02 6.10 9.97
N LEU A 48 5.01 5.51 8.77
CA LEU A 48 4.87 4.07 8.57
C LEU A 48 6.01 3.29 9.25
N GLU A 49 7.26 3.72 9.06
CA GLU A 49 8.46 3.08 9.62
C GLU A 49 8.51 3.14 11.16
N HIS A 50 8.02 4.23 11.74
CA HIS A 50 8.02 4.45 13.19
C HIS A 50 6.74 3.98 13.89
N SER A 51 5.76 3.46 13.15
CA SER A 51 4.51 2.96 13.71
C SER A 51 4.65 1.53 14.25
N SER A 52 4.17 1.31 15.47
CA SER A 52 4.05 -0.04 16.03
C SER A 52 2.97 -0.85 15.30
N SER A 53 3.02 -2.18 15.41
CA SER A 53 2.05 -3.06 14.76
C SER A 53 0.59 -2.84 15.21
N SER A 54 0.36 -2.34 16.42
CA SER A 54 -0.99 -1.97 16.89
C SER A 54 -1.47 -0.66 16.26
N GLN A 55 -0.57 0.31 16.05
CA GLN A 55 -0.88 1.56 15.34
C GLN A 55 -1.15 1.30 13.86
N LEU A 56 -0.31 0.50 13.21
CA LEU A 56 -0.46 0.15 11.79
C LEU A 56 -1.85 -0.40 11.44
N LYS A 57 -2.47 -1.19 12.34
CA LYS A 57 -3.84 -1.69 12.15
C LYS A 57 -4.89 -0.60 11.95
N GLN A 58 -4.67 0.59 12.50
CA GLN A 58 -5.58 1.74 12.34
C GLN A 58 -5.42 2.43 10.97
N HIS A 59 -4.34 2.11 10.24
CA HIS A 59 -4.06 2.65 8.92
C HIS A 59 -4.43 1.67 7.81
N VAL A 60 -4.64 0.39 8.11
CA VAL A 60 -4.94 -0.63 7.09
C VAL A 60 -6.35 -0.46 6.53
N LEU A 61 -6.47 -0.32 5.21
CA LEU A 61 -7.74 -0.37 4.49
C LEU A 61 -8.51 -1.67 4.81
N GLY A 62 -9.77 -1.56 5.22
CA GLY A 62 -10.58 -2.71 5.65
C GLY A 62 -10.24 -3.24 7.05
N GLY A 63 -9.29 -2.63 7.77
CA GLY A 63 -8.90 -2.95 9.14
C GLY A 63 -9.85 -2.43 10.23
N GLY A 64 -11.03 -1.93 9.85
CA GLY A 64 -12.08 -1.42 10.74
C GLY A 64 -12.12 0.11 10.88
N TRP A 65 -10.97 0.78 10.82
CA TRP A 65 -10.88 2.25 10.92
C TRP A 65 -10.76 2.97 9.58
N ARG A 66 -10.37 2.24 8.52
CA ARG A 66 -10.16 2.79 7.18
C ARG A 66 -11.08 2.15 6.17
N THR A 67 -11.63 2.99 5.32
CA THR A 67 -12.63 2.65 4.32
C THR A 67 -12.11 2.96 2.93
N GLU A 68 -12.75 2.38 1.91
CA GLU A 68 -12.42 2.70 0.52
C GLU A 68 -12.63 4.18 0.21
N GLU A 69 -13.55 4.86 0.90
CA GLU A 69 -13.78 6.30 0.73
C GLU A 69 -12.54 7.13 1.11
N ASP A 70 -11.74 6.68 2.09
CA ASP A 70 -10.51 7.35 2.49
C ASP A 70 -9.40 7.28 1.41
N ALA A 71 -9.52 6.37 0.45
CA ALA A 71 -8.61 6.20 -0.68
C ALA A 71 -9.23 6.64 -2.02
N ARG A 72 -10.51 7.06 -2.04
CA ARG A 72 -11.20 7.48 -3.27
C ARG A 72 -11.18 8.99 -3.39
N GLY A 73 -10.61 9.46 -4.49
CA GLY A 73 -10.51 10.89 -4.78
C GLY A 73 -9.64 11.12 -6.01
N LYS A 74 -9.22 12.36 -6.20
CA LYS A 74 -8.31 12.72 -7.29
C LYS A 74 -6.87 12.46 -6.86
N VAL A 75 -6.14 11.67 -7.64
CA VAL A 75 -4.69 11.50 -7.41
C VAL A 75 -3.99 12.81 -7.83
N ILE A 76 -3.33 13.47 -6.89
CA ILE A 76 -2.64 14.75 -7.13
C ILE A 76 -1.12 14.61 -7.27
N ALA A 77 -0.56 13.52 -6.75
CA ALA A 77 0.81 13.10 -7.00
C ALA A 77 0.95 11.60 -6.73
N GLU A 78 1.86 10.93 -7.44
CA GLU A 78 2.15 9.50 -7.29
C GLU A 78 3.66 9.24 -7.39
N ASP A 79 4.14 8.23 -6.66
CA ASP A 79 5.49 7.68 -6.75
C ASP A 79 5.45 6.16 -6.90
N GLU A 80 5.72 5.71 -8.13
CA GLU A 80 5.83 4.30 -8.53
C GLU A 80 7.29 3.88 -8.78
N SER A 81 8.28 4.69 -8.38
CA SER A 81 9.70 4.41 -8.65
C SER A 81 10.22 3.15 -7.97
N ARG A 82 9.50 2.67 -6.95
CA ARG A 82 9.89 1.53 -6.12
C ARG A 82 9.09 0.29 -6.48
N GLU A 83 9.76 -0.86 -6.49
CA GLU A 83 9.14 -2.11 -6.93
C GLU A 83 8.08 -2.67 -5.96
N THR A 84 8.20 -2.36 -4.66
CA THR A 84 7.38 -2.97 -3.59
C THR A 84 6.42 -2.00 -2.92
N ILE A 85 6.48 -0.73 -3.30
CA ILE A 85 5.74 0.35 -2.66
C ILE A 85 5.28 1.28 -3.77
N HIS A 86 3.97 1.54 -3.83
CA HIS A 86 3.41 2.62 -4.62
C HIS A 86 2.75 3.60 -3.65
N VAL A 87 3.12 4.87 -3.74
CA VAL A 87 2.60 5.92 -2.86
C VAL A 87 1.82 6.93 -3.68
N GLU A 88 0.59 7.19 -3.26
CA GLU A 88 -0.32 8.16 -3.88
C GLU A 88 -0.69 9.24 -2.86
N ILE A 89 -0.78 10.48 -3.31
CA ILE A 89 -1.51 11.53 -2.58
C ILE A 89 -2.87 11.68 -3.26
N VAL A 90 -3.93 11.43 -2.49
CA VAL A 90 -5.31 11.47 -2.93
C VAL A 90 -6.01 12.67 -2.29
N ASP A 91 -6.55 13.56 -3.12
CA ASP A 91 -7.49 14.58 -2.69
C ASP A 91 -8.91 13.99 -2.65
N THR A 92 -9.38 13.68 -1.44
CA THR A 92 -10.68 13.05 -1.18
C THR A 92 -11.86 14.02 -1.30
N ASP A 93 -11.63 15.33 -1.38
CA ASP A 93 -12.73 16.29 -1.64
C ASP A 93 -13.02 16.44 -3.13
N ALA A 94 -12.13 15.94 -3.98
CA ALA A 94 -12.26 15.98 -5.43
C ALA A 94 -12.88 14.67 -5.97
N ALA A 95 -13.57 14.78 -7.11
CA ALA A 95 -14.17 13.63 -7.76
C ALA A 95 -13.12 12.56 -8.09
N ALA A 96 -13.44 11.30 -7.78
CA ALA A 96 -12.54 10.18 -8.00
C ALA A 96 -12.25 9.97 -9.49
N GLU A 97 -10.97 9.82 -9.82
CA GLU A 97 -10.54 9.34 -11.13
C GLU A 97 -10.54 7.80 -11.13
N PRO A 98 -10.76 7.14 -12.29
CA PRO A 98 -10.65 5.69 -12.37
C PRO A 98 -9.24 5.27 -11.92
N SER A 99 -9.19 4.35 -10.95
CA SER A 99 -7.93 3.87 -10.38
C SER A 99 -7.03 3.29 -11.47
N ARG A 100 -5.77 3.74 -11.52
CA ARG A 100 -4.72 3.04 -12.26
C ARG A 100 -4.37 1.76 -11.49
N ARG A 101 -4.01 0.71 -12.23
CA ARG A 101 -3.72 -0.64 -11.70
C ARG A 101 -2.86 -0.55 -10.42
N MET A 102 -3.37 -1.11 -9.33
CA MET A 102 -2.76 -1.06 -8.00
C MET A 102 -1.51 -1.96 -7.95
N LEU A 103 -0.61 -1.73 -6.98
CA LEU A 103 0.55 -2.60 -6.77
C LEU A 103 0.13 -4.05 -6.39
N ILE A 104 -1.05 -4.23 -5.77
CA ILE A 104 -1.65 -5.55 -5.54
C ILE A 104 -1.96 -6.26 -6.87
N ASP A 105 -2.31 -5.53 -7.92
CA ASP A 105 -2.51 -6.09 -9.27
C ASP A 105 -1.19 -6.61 -9.88
N ARG A 106 -0.04 -6.37 -9.22
CA ARG A 106 1.30 -6.87 -9.61
C ARG A 106 1.76 -8.04 -8.73
N VAL A 107 0.93 -8.55 -7.82
CA VAL A 107 1.22 -9.77 -7.04
C VAL A 107 0.14 -10.82 -7.24
N ARG A 108 0.57 -12.07 -7.34
CA ARG A 108 -0.28 -13.24 -7.45
C ARG A 108 -0.33 -13.97 -6.12
N GLU A 109 -1.54 -14.17 -5.61
CA GLU A 109 -1.79 -15.04 -4.46
C GLU A 109 -1.61 -16.51 -4.86
N ILE A 110 -0.85 -17.26 -4.05
CA ILE A 110 -0.63 -18.70 -4.23
C ILE A 110 -0.95 -19.42 -2.92
N ALA A 111 -1.89 -20.35 -2.97
CA ALA A 111 -2.19 -21.27 -1.89
C ALA A 111 -1.38 -22.57 -2.06
N CYS A 112 -0.62 -22.98 -1.04
CA CYS A 112 0.10 -24.23 -1.06
C CYS A 112 -0.85 -25.43 -0.95
N PRO A 113 -0.80 -26.42 -1.88
CA PRO A 113 -1.68 -27.59 -1.84
C PRO A 113 -1.37 -28.56 -0.70
N HIS A 114 -0.19 -28.45 -0.07
CA HIS A 114 0.26 -29.38 0.98
C HIS A 114 -0.11 -28.94 2.40
N CYS A 115 -0.10 -27.64 2.68
CA CYS A 115 -0.34 -27.11 4.02
C CYS A 115 -1.38 -25.97 4.06
N SER A 116 -1.99 -25.63 2.93
CA SER A 116 -2.95 -24.52 2.81
C SER A 116 -2.40 -23.14 3.20
N PHE A 117 -1.08 -23.00 3.34
CA PHE A 117 -0.45 -21.71 3.57
C PHE A 117 -0.53 -20.85 2.30
N THR A 118 -1.06 -19.64 2.44
CA THR A 118 -1.12 -18.65 1.37
C THR A 118 0.11 -17.75 1.41
N PHE A 119 0.74 -17.55 0.25
CA PHE A 119 1.81 -16.59 0.06
C PHE A 119 1.63 -15.85 -1.26
N TYR A 120 2.27 -14.68 -1.38
CA TYR A 120 2.14 -13.81 -2.55
C TYR A 120 3.47 -13.82 -3.30
N VAL A 121 3.40 -14.03 -4.61
CA VAL A 121 4.56 -13.92 -5.52
C VAL A 121 4.35 -12.75 -6.45
N ARG A 122 5.41 -12.07 -6.87
CA ARG A 122 5.29 -10.97 -7.83
C ARG A 122 4.91 -11.55 -9.19
N ASP A 123 3.98 -10.89 -9.88
CA ASP A 123 3.54 -11.24 -11.23
C ASP A 123 4.65 -10.82 -12.21
N ALA A 124 5.74 -11.59 -12.22
CA ALA A 124 6.66 -11.56 -13.34
C ALA A 124 5.90 -12.21 -14.50
N ILE A 125 5.50 -11.39 -15.47
CA ILE A 125 4.86 -11.78 -16.71
C ILE A 125 5.48 -13.11 -17.21
N GLY A 126 4.76 -14.23 -17.05
CA GLY A 126 4.92 -15.39 -17.91
C GLY A 126 5.54 -16.70 -17.39
N GLU A 127 5.72 -16.96 -16.10
CA GLU A 127 6.25 -18.29 -15.69
C GLU A 127 5.31 -19.08 -14.76
N SER A 128 4.68 -20.10 -15.34
CA SER A 128 4.25 -21.30 -14.62
C SER A 128 5.49 -21.97 -14.03
N GLY A 129 5.88 -21.55 -12.83
CA GLY A 129 7.05 -22.03 -12.13
C GLY A 129 6.76 -23.14 -11.13
N ASP A 130 7.82 -23.86 -10.78
CA ASP A 130 7.88 -24.76 -9.64
C ASP A 130 8.02 -23.89 -8.38
N TRP A 131 6.99 -23.88 -7.54
CA TRP A 131 6.95 -23.09 -6.32
C TRP A 131 7.36 -23.93 -5.12
N THR A 132 8.24 -23.40 -4.27
CA THR A 132 8.54 -24.00 -2.96
C THR A 132 7.76 -23.27 -1.88
N CYS A 133 6.93 -23.99 -1.12
CA CYS A 133 6.17 -23.39 -0.03
C CYS A 133 7.10 -22.91 1.09
N PRO A 134 7.05 -21.64 1.50
CA PRO A 134 7.88 -21.14 2.60
C PRO A 134 7.49 -21.70 3.98
N SER A 135 6.27 -22.24 4.12
CA SER A 135 5.78 -22.81 5.39
C SER A 135 6.16 -24.29 5.57
N CYS A 136 6.04 -25.12 4.52
CA CYS A 136 6.27 -26.56 4.62
C CYS A 136 7.40 -27.09 3.73
N ALA A 137 8.10 -26.22 3.01
CA ALA A 137 9.20 -26.53 2.10
C ALA A 137 8.88 -27.50 0.94
N ASN A 138 7.61 -27.86 0.73
CA ASN A 138 7.20 -28.72 -0.38
C ASN A 138 7.16 -27.93 -1.69
N GLY A 139 7.72 -28.52 -2.74
CA GLY A 139 7.63 -28.02 -4.12
C GLY A 139 6.30 -28.39 -4.77
N PHE A 140 5.70 -27.47 -5.53
CA PHE A 140 4.47 -27.71 -6.30
C PHE A 140 4.42 -26.85 -7.57
N HIS A 141 3.79 -27.34 -8.63
CA HIS A 141 3.62 -26.59 -9.87
C HIS A 141 2.40 -25.66 -9.76
N GLY A 142 2.57 -24.37 -10.07
CA GLY A 142 1.45 -23.44 -10.13
C GLY A 142 0.65 -23.62 -11.43
N ALA A 143 -0.68 -23.64 -11.34
CA ALA A 143 -1.54 -23.61 -12.55
C ALA A 143 -1.32 -22.30 -13.33
N PRO A 144 -1.44 -22.28 -14.67
CA PRO A 144 -1.43 -21.02 -15.41
C PRO A 144 -2.62 -20.13 -14.98
N SER A 145 -2.37 -18.85 -14.70
CA SER A 145 -3.45 -17.88 -14.51
C SER A 145 -4.18 -17.68 -15.85
N PRO A 146 -5.52 -17.70 -15.90
CA PRO A 146 -6.24 -17.27 -17.08
C PRO A 146 -5.99 -15.78 -17.30
N THR A 147 -5.53 -15.44 -18.50
CA THR A 147 -5.37 -14.07 -18.97
C THR A 147 -6.75 -13.41 -19.01
N LEU A 148 -6.94 -12.31 -18.26
CA LEU A 148 -8.10 -11.42 -18.37
C LEU A 148 -7.61 -10.01 -18.71
#